data_AF-A0A9D5B1J9-F1
#
_entry.id   AF-A0A9D5B1J9-F1
#
_cell.length_a   1.000
_cell.length_b   1.000
_cell.length_c   1.000
_cell.angle_alpha   90.00
_cell.angle_beta   90.00
_cell.angle_gamma   90.00
#
_symmetry.space_group_name_H-M   'P 1'
#
loop_
_entity.id
_entity.type
_entity.pdbx_description
1 polymer ?
#
loop_
_entity_poly.entity_id
_entity_poly.type
_entity_poly.pdbx_seq_one_letter_code
_entity_poly.pdbx_strand_id
1 'polypeptide(L)'
;MEAGYVDHPSISGLESSDNEQNLSVSMTATIDAAGNLLIGSSREFVGFNTDSDESVINLIWKRVAEFFPKLRMLSLSDLSASRKVRIGLRPYMPDGKPMIGPVPGLSNVYLAAGHEGGGLSMALGTAEMVVDVVLGRTGKVDSAPFAVDRALE
;
A
#
# COMPACT_ATOMS: atom_id res chain seq x y z
N MET A 1 -1.62 -6.20 -6.77
CA MET A 1 -1.58 -5.39 -7.99
C MET A 1 -2.86 -4.56 -7.98
N GLU A 2 -2.86 -3.41 -7.31
CA GLU A 2 -3.98 -2.48 -7.45
C GLU A 2 -3.71 -1.67 -8.71
N ALA A 3 -4.61 -1.74 -9.68
CA ALA A 3 -4.62 -0.78 -10.77
C ALA A 3 -4.86 0.58 -10.11
N GLY A 4 -3.80 1.42 -10.09
CA GLY A 4 -3.95 2.81 -9.73
C GLY A 4 -5.06 3.38 -10.61
N TYR A 5 -6.09 3.94 -9.98
CA TYR A 5 -7.12 4.72 -10.66
C TYR A 5 -6.47 6.04 -11.07
N VAL A 6 -5.62 5.97 -12.09
CA VAL A 6 -5.24 7.13 -12.89
C VAL A 6 -6.57 7.55 -13.55
N ASP A 7 -7.06 8.75 -13.22
CA ASP A 7 -8.30 9.35 -13.74
C ASP A 7 -9.62 9.18 -12.93
N HIS A 8 -9.60 8.73 -11.68
CA HIS A 8 -10.70 9.15 -10.78
C HIS A 8 -10.44 10.62 -10.45
N PRO A 9 -11.41 11.54 -10.55
CA PRO A 9 -11.17 12.95 -10.25
C PRO A 9 -10.60 13.07 -8.83
N SER A 10 -9.29 13.31 -8.76
CA SER A 10 -8.76 14.14 -7.69
C SER A 10 -9.56 15.43 -7.78
N ILE A 11 -10.10 15.89 -6.65
CA ILE A 11 -10.64 17.24 -6.55
C ILE A 11 -9.43 18.18 -6.71
N SER A 12 -8.99 18.39 -7.94
CA SER A 12 -8.01 19.37 -8.35
C SER A 12 -8.81 20.55 -8.88
N GLY A 13 -9.18 21.46 -7.99
CA GLY A 13 -9.94 22.65 -8.37
C GLY A 13 -10.59 23.47 -7.25
N LEU A 14 -10.38 23.15 -5.98
CA LEU A 14 -10.80 24.00 -4.86
C LEU A 14 -9.65 24.08 -3.87
N GLU A 15 -9.11 25.29 -3.67
CA GLU A 15 -8.40 25.62 -2.43
C GLU A 15 -9.37 25.34 -1.28
N SER A 16 -9.19 24.22 -0.59
CA SER A 16 -9.96 23.89 0.61
C SER A 16 -9.03 23.83 1.81
N SER A 17 -9.49 24.49 2.87
CA SER A 17 -8.94 24.40 4.21
C SER A 17 -8.91 22.95 4.70
N ASP A 18 -7.71 22.50 5.07
CA ASP A 18 -7.33 21.45 6.01
C ASP A 18 -8.04 20.06 6.00
N ASN A 19 -7.19 19.01 5.96
CA ASN A 19 -7.41 17.56 6.19
C ASN A 19 -7.92 16.64 5.07
N GLU A 20 -8.67 17.10 4.06
CA GLU A 20 -9.28 16.18 3.07
C GLU A 20 -8.34 15.74 1.91
N GLN A 21 -7.16 16.34 1.74
CA GLN A 21 -6.28 16.04 0.61
C GLN A 21 -5.42 14.77 0.75
N ASN A 22 -5.39 14.12 1.92
CA ASN A 22 -4.44 13.03 2.21
C ASN A 22 -5.04 11.63 2.32
N LEU A 23 -6.36 11.46 2.17
CA LEU A 23 -7.05 10.17 2.26
C LEU A 23 -7.51 9.73 0.86
N SER A 24 -7.13 8.51 0.48
CA SER A 24 -7.69 7.84 -0.71
C SER A 24 -8.25 6.47 -0.34
N VAL A 25 -9.33 6.07 -0.99
CA VAL A 25 -9.94 4.75 -0.79
C VAL A 25 -9.98 4.01 -2.12
N SER A 26 -9.25 2.90 -2.18
CA SER A 26 -9.26 1.96 -3.30
C SER A 26 -10.25 0.82 -3.03
N MET A 27 -10.41 -0.05 -4.03
CA MET A 27 -11.26 -1.22 -3.89
C MET A 27 -10.50 -2.51 -4.20
N THR A 28 -10.38 -3.34 -3.18
CA THR A 28 -9.94 -4.73 -3.21
C THR A 28 -10.98 -5.55 -2.44
N ALA A 29 -11.50 -6.60 -3.08
CA ALA A 29 -12.33 -7.62 -2.45
C ALA A 29 -11.71 -8.99 -2.71
N THR A 30 -11.46 -9.75 -1.64
CA THR A 30 -11.01 -11.14 -1.74
C THR A 30 -11.65 -12.00 -0.65
N ILE A 31 -11.61 -13.31 -0.81
CA ILE A 31 -12.12 -14.26 0.17
C ILE A 31 -10.93 -15.03 0.73
N ASP A 32 -10.82 -15.10 2.05
CA ASP A 32 -9.79 -15.92 2.69
C ASP A 32 -10.17 -17.41 2.67
N ALA A 33 -9.24 -18.28 3.09
CA ALA A 33 -9.46 -19.72 3.14
C ALA A 33 -10.62 -20.15 4.06
N ALA A 34 -11.05 -19.29 4.99
CA ALA A 34 -12.16 -19.53 5.90
C ALA A 34 -13.50 -18.98 5.36
N GLY A 35 -13.52 -18.40 4.16
CA GLY A 35 -14.73 -17.85 3.56
C GLY A 35 -15.07 -16.42 3.99
N ASN A 36 -14.19 -15.73 4.73
CA ASN A 36 -14.44 -14.35 5.11
C ASN A 36 -14.16 -13.42 3.92
N LEU A 37 -15.03 -12.43 3.74
CA LEU A 37 -14.83 -11.36 2.77
C LEU A 37 -13.89 -10.30 3.34
N LEU A 38 -12.74 -10.11 2.69
CA LEU A 38 -11.78 -9.05 2.98
C LEU A 38 -12.04 -7.89 2.03
N ILE A 39 -12.24 -6.71 2.58
CA ILE A 39 -12.55 -5.48 1.85
C ILE A 39 -11.55 -4.42 2.27
N GLY A 40 -10.99 -3.70 1.31
CA GLY A 40 -10.09 -2.59 1.55
C GLY A 40 -9.80 -1.83 0.25
N SER A 41 -8.90 -0.86 0.25
CA SER A 41 -8.20 -0.31 1.42
C SER A 41 -8.16 1.22 1.37
N SER A 42 -7.79 1.86 2.47
CA SER A 42 -7.43 3.28 2.47
C SER A 42 -5.93 3.48 2.29
N ARG A 43 -5.53 4.68 1.85
CA ARG A 43 -4.16 5.20 1.97
C ARG A 43 -4.20 6.60 2.57
N GLU A 44 -3.38 6.81 3.57
CA GLU A 44 -3.35 8.03 4.38
C GLU A 44 -1.91 8.37 4.77
N PHE A 45 -1.53 9.65 4.69
CA PHE A 45 -0.25 10.16 5.19
C PHE A 45 -0.40 10.64 6.64
N VAL A 46 -0.43 9.70 7.59
CA VAL A 46 -0.66 9.94 9.03
C VAL A 46 0.53 9.55 9.92
N GLY A 47 1.72 9.41 9.32
CA GLY A 47 2.92 8.95 10.02
C GLY A 47 2.80 7.50 10.48
N PHE A 48 3.08 7.25 11.76
CA PHE A 48 3.03 5.91 12.37
C PHE A 48 1.74 5.63 13.14
N ASN A 49 0.69 6.45 12.94
CA ASN A 49 -0.60 6.23 13.59
C ASN A 49 -1.23 4.92 13.10
N THR A 50 -1.64 4.07 14.04
CA THR A 50 -2.33 2.79 13.78
C THR A 50 -3.70 2.71 14.46
N ASP A 51 -4.22 3.84 14.95
CA ASP A 51 -5.55 3.94 15.52
C ASP A 51 -6.62 3.72 14.44
N SER A 52 -7.73 3.08 14.82
CA SER A 52 -8.86 2.89 13.91
C SER A 52 -9.70 4.15 13.80
N ASP A 53 -9.95 4.58 12.57
CA ASP A 53 -10.90 5.67 12.26
C ASP A 53 -12.19 5.11 11.64
N GLU A 54 -13.31 5.22 12.35
CA GLU A 54 -14.62 4.80 11.86
C GLU A 54 -15.08 5.59 10.62
N SER A 55 -14.64 6.83 10.43
CA SER A 55 -14.94 7.60 9.23
C SER A 55 -14.33 6.95 7.98
N VAL A 56 -13.08 6.49 8.08
CA VAL A 56 -12.38 5.76 7.02
C VAL A 56 -13.03 4.40 6.75
N ILE A 57 -13.40 3.68 7.80
CA ILE A 57 -14.12 2.39 7.67
C ILE A 57 -15.46 2.59 6.93
N ASN A 58 -16.19 3.65 7.27
CA ASN A 58 -17.44 4.02 6.58
C ASN A 58 -17.21 4.35 5.10
N LEU A 59 -16.11 5.02 4.75
CA LEU A 59 -15.76 5.31 3.35
C LEU A 59 -15.43 4.02 2.57
N ILE A 60 -14.66 3.10 3.16
CA ILE A 60 -14.40 1.78 2.57
C ILE A 60 -15.71 1.01 2.34
N TRP A 61 -16.64 1.05 3.30
CA TRP A 61 -17.94 0.40 3.16
C TRP A 61 -18.82 1.01 2.08
N LYS A 62 -18.85 2.34 1.97
CA LYS A 62 -19.53 3.02 0.87
C LYS A 62 -18.95 2.60 -0.48
N ARG A 63 -17.61 2.55 -0.58
CA ARG A 63 -16.90 2.15 -1.80
C ARG A 63 -17.24 0.73 -2.24
N VAL A 64 -17.22 -0.26 -1.34
CA VAL A 64 -17.55 -1.65 -1.72
C VAL A 64 -18.99 -1.78 -2.22
N ALA A 65 -19.91 -0.99 -1.69
CA ALA A 65 -21.32 -1.00 -2.07
C ALA A 65 -21.58 -0.44 -3.50
N GLU A 66 -20.58 0.21 -4.11
CA GLU A 66 -20.60 0.59 -5.52
C GLU A 66 -20.35 -0.63 -6.44
N PHE A 67 -19.51 -1.58 -6.00
CA PHE A 67 -19.16 -2.79 -6.75
C PHE A 67 -20.07 -3.98 -6.41
N PHE A 68 -20.59 -4.03 -5.19
CA PHE A 68 -21.45 -5.09 -4.69
C PHE A 68 -22.77 -4.49 -4.18
N PRO A 69 -23.72 -4.16 -5.08
CA PRO A 69 -24.94 -3.44 -4.71
C PRO A 69 -25.79 -4.11 -3.62
N LYS A 70 -25.73 -5.46 -3.51
CA LYS A 70 -26.41 -6.20 -2.44
C LYS A 70 -25.92 -5.83 -1.04
N LEU A 71 -24.67 -5.37 -0.91
CA LEU A 71 -24.14 -4.91 0.37
C LEU A 71 -24.75 -3.59 0.83
N ARG A 72 -25.41 -2.81 -0.06
CA ARG A 72 -26.18 -1.61 0.35
C ARG A 72 -27.33 -1.93 1.29
N MET A 73 -27.82 -3.16 1.24
CA MET A 73 -28.92 -3.63 2.09
C MET A 73 -28.45 -4.03 3.49
N LEU A 74 -27.13 -4.11 3.71
CA LEU A 74 -26.52 -4.44 4.99
C LEU A 74 -25.92 -3.17 5.60
N SER A 75 -26.19 -2.93 6.88
CA SER A 75 -25.50 -1.88 7.61
C SER A 75 -24.19 -2.42 8.20
N LEU A 76 -23.16 -1.56 8.31
CA LEU A 76 -21.96 -1.89 9.08
C LEU A 76 -22.29 -2.25 10.53
N SER A 77 -23.34 -1.66 11.11
CA SER A 77 -23.81 -1.98 12.46
C SER A 77 -24.22 -3.45 12.58
N ASP A 78 -24.84 -4.01 11.54
CA ASP A 78 -25.32 -5.40 11.52
C ASP A 78 -24.15 -6.39 11.53
N LEU A 79 -23.00 -5.94 11.04
CA LEU A 79 -21.78 -6.73 10.94
C LEU A 79 -20.81 -6.48 12.10
N SER A 80 -21.12 -5.57 13.03
CA SER A 80 -20.22 -5.10 14.08
C SER A 80 -19.60 -6.23 14.92
N ALA A 81 -20.38 -7.26 15.26
CA ALA A 81 -19.92 -8.42 16.03
C ALA A 81 -18.95 -9.34 15.25
N SER A 82 -19.04 -9.36 13.92
CA SER A 82 -18.21 -10.20 13.04
C SER A 82 -17.08 -9.45 12.33
N ARG A 83 -17.16 -8.11 12.32
CA ARG A 83 -16.22 -7.22 11.61
C ARG A 83 -14.88 -7.23 12.33
N LYS A 84 -13.82 -7.48 11.56
CA LYS A 84 -12.43 -7.32 12.01
C LYS A 84 -11.77 -6.24 11.18
N VAL A 85 -11.22 -5.23 11.83
CA VAL A 85 -10.46 -4.15 11.19
C VAL A 85 -8.98 -4.47 11.32
N ARG A 86 -8.23 -4.33 10.21
CA ARG A 86 -6.77 -4.44 10.20
C ARG A 86 -6.19 -3.13 9.69
N ILE A 87 -5.17 -2.65 10.39
CA ILE A 87 -4.48 -1.40 10.10
C ILE A 87 -3.00 -1.75 9.94
N GLY A 88 -2.34 -1.13 8.97
CA GLY A 88 -0.95 -1.42 8.65
C GLY A 88 -0.28 -0.24 7.99
N LEU A 89 1.01 -0.08 8.29
CA LEU A 89 1.85 0.97 7.72
C LEU A 89 2.52 0.44 6.46
N ARG A 90 2.41 1.20 5.37
CA ARG A 90 3.07 0.87 4.10
C ARG A 90 4.42 1.56 4.03
N PRO A 91 5.53 0.84 3.76
CA PRO A 91 6.83 1.46 3.56
C PRO A 91 6.83 2.18 2.20
N TYR A 92 6.55 3.48 2.21
CA TYR A 92 6.41 4.33 1.02
C TYR A 92 7.74 5.02 0.67
N MET A 93 7.99 5.19 -0.64
CA MET A 93 9.06 6.04 -1.17
C MET A 93 8.46 7.13 -2.06
N PRO A 94 8.95 8.39 -2.00
CA PRO A 94 8.44 9.49 -2.83
C PRO A 94 8.45 9.22 -4.33
N ASP A 95 9.45 8.49 -4.82
CA ASP A 95 9.60 8.11 -6.23
C ASP A 95 8.76 6.88 -6.64
N GLY A 96 8.04 6.28 -5.69
CA GLY A 96 7.20 5.10 -5.89
C GLY A 96 7.95 3.79 -6.14
N LYS A 97 9.29 3.76 -5.98
CA LYS A 97 10.11 2.57 -6.24
C LYS A 97 10.72 2.04 -4.93
N PRO A 98 10.84 0.71 -4.75
CA PRO A 98 11.53 0.16 -3.59
C PRO A 98 13.04 0.44 -3.65
N MET A 99 13.67 0.59 -2.49
CA MET A 99 15.12 0.66 -2.35
C MET A 99 15.68 -0.72 -2.08
N ILE A 100 16.55 -1.17 -2.97
CA ILE A 100 17.15 -2.50 -2.95
C ILE A 100 18.63 -2.35 -3.30
N GLY A 101 19.52 -2.68 -2.38
CA GLY A 101 20.95 -2.65 -2.64
C GLY A 101 21.83 -2.35 -1.43
N PRO A 102 23.15 -2.16 -1.63
CA PRO A 102 24.07 -1.80 -0.56
C PRO A 102 23.79 -0.38 -0.04
N VAL A 103 23.99 -0.17 1.26
CA VAL A 103 23.85 1.15 1.87
C VAL A 103 25.16 1.94 1.69
N PRO A 104 25.15 3.13 1.06
CA PRO A 104 26.35 3.93 0.86
C PRO A 104 27.09 4.22 2.16
N GLY A 105 28.41 4.06 2.15
CA GLY A 105 29.28 4.30 3.31
C GLY A 105 29.27 3.18 4.37
N LEU A 106 28.46 2.13 4.23
CA LEU A 106 28.42 1.01 5.16
C LEU A 106 28.81 -0.31 4.49
N SER A 107 29.84 -0.99 5.00
CA SER A 107 30.25 -2.30 4.50
C SER A 107 29.29 -3.40 4.95
N ASN A 108 28.90 -4.28 4.03
CA ASN A 108 28.03 -5.45 4.30
C ASN A 108 26.65 -5.10 4.89
N VAL A 109 26.15 -3.89 4.63
CA VAL A 109 24.78 -3.48 4.99
C VAL A 109 23.98 -3.27 3.71
N TYR A 110 22.80 -3.87 3.66
CA TYR A 110 21.90 -3.83 2.52
C TYR A 110 20.51 -3.37 2.94
N LEU A 111 19.82 -2.63 2.09
CA LEU A 111 18.44 -2.22 2.27
C LEU A 111 17.56 -2.95 1.25
N ALA A 112 16.36 -3.35 1.69
CA ALA A 112 15.29 -3.90 0.86
C ALA A 112 13.95 -3.44 1.44
N ALA A 113 13.55 -2.21 1.11
CA ALA A 113 12.37 -1.55 1.68
C ALA A 113 11.67 -0.67 0.64
N GLY A 114 10.57 -0.02 1.02
CA GLY A 114 9.91 0.95 0.15
C GLY A 114 8.91 0.35 -0.85
N HIS A 115 8.50 -0.90 -0.65
CA HIS A 115 7.61 -1.61 -1.58
C HIS A 115 6.14 -1.20 -1.53
N GLU A 116 5.75 -0.30 -0.61
CA GLU A 116 4.38 0.15 -0.38
C GLU A 116 3.40 -1.06 -0.30
N GLY A 117 2.31 -1.04 -1.05
CA GLY A 117 1.32 -2.12 -1.17
C GLY A 117 1.72 -3.21 -2.18
N GLY A 118 2.87 -3.08 -2.83
CA GLY A 118 3.41 -4.05 -3.77
C GLY A 118 4.35 -5.09 -3.14
N GLY A 119 4.60 -5.02 -1.83
CA GLY A 119 5.56 -5.88 -1.12
C GLY A 119 5.35 -7.37 -1.36
N LEU A 120 4.12 -7.87 -1.27
CA LEU A 120 3.85 -9.30 -1.47
C LEU A 120 4.13 -9.75 -2.92
N SER A 121 3.71 -8.96 -3.92
CA SER A 121 3.95 -9.30 -5.33
C SER A 121 5.41 -9.19 -5.74
N MET A 122 6.17 -8.28 -5.11
CA MET A 122 7.58 -8.03 -5.45
C MET A 122 8.57 -8.83 -4.59
N ALA A 123 8.09 -9.57 -3.57
CA ALA A 123 8.94 -10.22 -2.58
C ALA A 123 9.99 -11.16 -3.20
N LEU A 124 9.58 -12.03 -4.13
CA LEU A 124 10.49 -13.01 -4.75
C LEU A 124 11.54 -12.33 -5.64
N GLY A 125 11.13 -11.36 -6.46
CA GLY A 125 12.07 -10.60 -7.30
C GLY A 125 13.05 -9.78 -6.45
N THR A 126 12.59 -9.21 -5.34
CA THR A 126 13.45 -8.51 -4.37
C THR A 126 14.45 -9.47 -3.74
N ALA A 127 14.02 -10.66 -3.33
CA ALA A 127 14.91 -11.66 -2.74
C ALA A 127 16.00 -12.11 -3.72
N GLU A 128 15.63 -12.36 -4.99
CA GLU A 128 16.59 -12.70 -6.04
C GLU A 128 17.63 -11.59 -6.25
N MET A 129 17.18 -10.34 -6.37
CA MET A 129 18.06 -9.17 -6.52
C MET A 129 18.99 -9.00 -5.31
N VAL A 130 18.50 -9.14 -4.09
CA VAL A 130 19.32 -9.06 -2.87
C VAL A 130 20.39 -10.16 -2.87
N VAL A 131 20.04 -11.40 -3.23
CA VAL A 131 21.01 -12.51 -3.31
C VAL A 131 22.10 -12.20 -4.33
N ASP A 132 21.74 -11.71 -5.51
CA ASP A 132 22.73 -11.38 -6.54
C ASP A 132 23.67 -10.25 -6.09
N VAL A 133 23.12 -9.20 -5.48
CA VAL A 133 23.89 -8.08 -4.92
C VAL A 133 24.83 -8.53 -3.80
N VAL A 134 24.37 -9.36 -2.87
CA VAL A 134 25.17 -9.88 -1.75
C VAL A 134 26.31 -10.78 -2.24
N LEU A 135 26.08 -11.56 -3.29
CA LEU A 135 27.05 -12.51 -3.83
C LEU A 135 27.91 -11.94 -4.96
N GLY A 136 27.74 -10.65 -5.31
CA GLY A 136 28.47 -10.01 -6.41
C GLY A 136 28.17 -10.62 -7.79
N ARG A 137 26.95 -11.14 -7.99
CA ARG A 137 26.51 -11.76 -9.25
C ARG A 137 25.87 -10.73 -10.16
N THR A 138 25.94 -10.98 -11.47
CA THR A 138 25.13 -10.26 -12.44
C THR A 138 23.69 -10.72 -12.34
N GLY A 139 22.80 -9.82 -11.94
CA GLY A 139 21.36 -10.11 -11.84
C GLY A 139 20.66 -10.20 -13.19
N LYS A 140 19.48 -10.82 -13.18
CA LYS A 140 18.62 -10.95 -14.38
C LYS A 140 17.90 -9.64 -14.76
N VAL A 141 17.72 -8.76 -13.79
CA VAL A 141 17.04 -7.47 -13.92
C VAL A 141 18.03 -6.38 -13.53
N ASP A 142 18.01 -5.27 -14.28
CA ASP A 142 18.79 -4.09 -13.93
C ASP A 142 18.39 -3.55 -12.55
N SER A 143 19.34 -3.52 -11.63
CA SER A 143 19.14 -3.04 -10.26
C SER A 143 19.27 -1.53 -10.12
N ALA A 144 19.81 -0.81 -11.12
CA ALA A 144 20.06 0.63 -11.03
C ALA A 144 18.81 1.46 -10.67
N PRO A 145 17.59 1.17 -11.19
CA PRO A 145 16.38 1.89 -10.80
C PRO A 145 15.99 1.73 -9.31
N PHE A 146 16.57 0.75 -8.61
CA PHE A 146 16.28 0.42 -7.22
C PHE A 146 17.46 0.70 -6.28
N ALA A 147 18.56 1.27 -6.78
CA ALA A 147 19.75 1.57 -6.00
C ALA A 147 19.47 2.56 -4.85
N VAL A 148 20.04 2.31 -3.67
CA VAL A 148 19.73 3.04 -2.42
C VAL A 148 20.18 4.50 -2.47
N ASP A 149 21.28 4.78 -3.16
CA ASP A 149 21.86 6.11 -3.34
C ASP A 149 20.99 7.09 -4.14
N ARG A 150 20.03 6.60 -4.93
CA ARG A 150 19.14 7.47 -5.72
C ARG A 150 18.26 8.42 -4.90
N ALA A 151 18.02 8.12 -3.62
CA ALA A 151 17.22 9.01 -2.76
C ALA A 151 18.05 9.98 -1.93
N LEU A 152 19.37 10.01 -2.16
CA LEU A 152 20.25 11.00 -1.56
C LEU A 152 20.39 12.25 -2.46
N GLU A 153 19.69 12.29 -3.60
CA GLU A 153 19.51 13.45 -4.48
C GLU A 153 18.21 14.19 -4.17
#